data_AF-A0A5J4PHJ0-F1
#
_entry.id   AF-A0A5J4PHJ0-F1
#
_cell.length_a   1.000
_cell.length_b   1.000
_cell.length_c   1.000
_cell.angle_alpha   90.00
_cell.angle_beta   90.00
_cell.angle_gamma   90.00
#
_symmetry.space_group_name_H-M   'P 1'
#
loop_
_entity.id
_entity.type
_entity.pdbx_description
1 polymer ?
#
loop_
_entity_poly.entity_id
_entity_poly.type
_entity_poly.pdbx_seq_one_letter_code
_entity_poly.pdbx_strand_id
1 'polypeptide(L)'
;VVDKLLKQEMTPAGELYRDNRPRFAFKPEYETVSKWKISGEPVLTYDVSERNEIQLHWKTNAHSEMINYFMVERSWDDQEFEEIERISPPAKQLYFEALMNADKIPSGSVYYRIQSVDFYGKKSQTSNTVSYTYLKNNNKRTTIGNLISPASS
;
A
#
# COMPACT_ATOMS: atom_id res chain seq x y z
N VAL A 1 -25.03 23.12 21.56
CA VAL A 1 -24.99 22.31 20.30
C VAL A 1 -23.60 22.48 19.68
N VAL A 2 -22.57 21.80 20.19
CA VAL A 2 -21.21 21.89 19.59
C VAL A 2 -20.44 20.56 19.60
N ASP A 3 -20.90 19.51 20.30
CA ASP A 3 -20.17 18.24 20.41
C ASP A 3 -20.40 17.22 19.28
N LYS A 4 -20.92 17.64 18.11
CA LYS A 4 -21.32 16.67 17.06
C LYS A 4 -20.55 16.73 15.74
N LEU A 5 -19.47 17.49 15.64
CA LEU A 5 -18.67 17.55 14.42
C LEU A 5 -17.19 17.33 14.72
N LEU A 6 -16.58 16.47 13.90
CA LEU A 6 -15.15 16.15 13.80
C LEU A 6 -14.59 15.04 14.70
N LYS A 7 -15.07 13.80 14.51
CA LYS A 7 -14.14 12.65 14.45
C LYS A 7 -13.41 12.69 13.09
N GLN A 8 -12.53 13.68 12.90
CA GLN A 8 -11.74 13.82 11.66
C GLN A 8 -10.26 13.74 12.02
N GLU A 9 -9.57 12.81 11.38
CA GLU A 9 -8.17 12.45 11.62
C GLU A 9 -7.25 13.62 11.23
N MET A 10 -6.51 14.13 12.21
CA MET A 10 -5.51 15.18 12.03
C MET A 10 -4.16 14.53 11.62
N THR A 11 -3.18 15.27 11.11
CA THR A 11 -1.82 14.72 10.99
C THR A 11 -1.14 14.71 12.36
N PRO A 12 -0.09 13.91 12.60
CA PRO A 12 0.68 13.99 13.86
C PRO A 12 1.22 15.40 14.15
N ALA A 13 1.63 16.13 13.11
CA ALA A 13 1.99 17.55 13.23
C ALA A 13 0.77 18.42 13.55
N GLY A 14 -0.39 18.15 12.95
CA GLY A 14 -1.66 18.82 13.26
C GLY A 14 -2.09 18.65 14.70
N GLU A 15 -1.94 17.46 15.29
CA GLU A 15 -2.20 17.22 16.72
C GLU A 15 -1.30 18.08 17.61
N LEU A 16 -0.02 18.19 17.27
CA LEU A 16 0.92 19.06 17.99
C LEU A 16 0.48 20.54 17.97
N TYR A 17 -0.03 21.03 16.83
CA TYR A 17 -0.55 22.40 16.72
C TYR A 17 -1.88 22.61 17.47
N ARG A 18 -2.77 21.61 17.50
CA ARG A 18 -4.01 21.67 18.28
C ARG A 18 -3.73 21.80 19.78
N ASP A 19 -2.74 21.06 20.26
CA ASP A 19 -2.46 20.92 21.69
C ASP A 19 -1.55 22.06 22.20
N ASN A 20 -0.80 22.72 21.30
CA ASN A 20 -0.05 23.93 21.62
C ASN A 20 -0.95 25.19 21.57
N ARG A 21 -1.67 25.47 22.67
CA ARG A 21 -2.53 26.66 22.81
C ARG A 21 -1.94 27.70 23.78
N PRO A 22 -0.97 28.53 23.35
CA PRO A 22 -0.45 29.60 24.20
C PRO A 22 -1.56 30.63 24.50
N ARG A 23 -1.77 30.91 25.80
CA ARG A 23 -2.86 31.75 26.35
C ARG A 23 -2.98 33.17 25.77
N PHE A 24 -1.96 33.68 25.09
CA PHE A 24 -1.89 35.07 24.62
C PHE A 24 -2.03 35.26 23.10
N ALA A 25 -1.98 34.19 22.29
CA ALA A 25 -1.97 34.29 20.83
C ALA A 25 -2.99 33.37 20.13
N PHE A 26 -3.65 32.47 20.85
CA PHE A 26 -4.65 31.57 20.29
C PHE A 26 -5.99 32.29 20.09
N LYS A 27 -6.37 32.52 18.84
CA LYS A 27 -7.69 33.02 18.45
C LYS A 27 -8.45 31.91 17.72
N PRO A 28 -9.50 31.32 18.32
CA PRO A 28 -10.21 30.18 17.73
C PRO A 28 -10.87 30.51 16.38
N GLU A 29 -11.17 31.78 16.12
CA GLU A 29 -11.73 32.26 14.84
C GLU A 29 -10.76 32.16 13.65
N TYR A 30 -9.45 31.94 13.89
CA TYR A 30 -8.43 31.71 12.86
C TYR A 30 -7.90 30.27 12.87
N GLU A 31 -8.55 29.34 13.59
CA GLU A 31 -8.17 27.94 13.62
C GLU A 31 -8.52 27.27 12.29
N THR A 32 -7.57 27.28 11.34
CA THR A 32 -7.65 26.43 10.15
C THR A 32 -7.16 25.03 10.50
N VAL A 33 -8.09 24.13 10.83
CA VAL A 33 -7.78 22.69 10.89
C VAL A 33 -7.88 22.13 9.49
N SER A 34 -6.73 21.97 8.83
CA SER A 34 -6.69 21.36 7.51
C SER A 34 -7.17 19.91 7.59
N LYS A 35 -8.25 19.62 6.85
CA LYS A 35 -8.85 18.29 6.75
C LYS A 35 -8.08 17.47 5.73
N TRP A 36 -7.63 16.27 6.07
CA TRP A 36 -6.79 15.48 5.15
C TRP A 36 -7.30 14.04 4.96
N LYS A 37 -7.03 13.52 3.76
CA LYS A 37 -7.30 12.14 3.33
C LYS A 37 -6.04 11.66 2.60
N ILE A 38 -5.58 10.44 2.87
CA ILE A 38 -4.57 9.80 2.01
C ILE A 38 -5.18 9.76 0.61
N SER A 39 -4.62 10.56 -0.30
CA SER A 39 -5.08 10.68 -1.67
C SER A 39 -3.99 10.11 -2.58
N GLY A 40 -4.37 9.17 -3.42
CA GLY A 40 -3.48 8.48 -4.35
C GLY A 40 -3.38 6.99 -4.05
N GLU A 41 -3.68 6.18 -5.07
CA GLU A 41 -3.35 4.77 -5.10
C GLU A 41 -1.84 4.59 -5.35
N PRO A 42 -1.15 3.67 -4.65
CA PRO A 42 0.20 3.29 -5.03
C PRO A 42 0.19 2.69 -6.43
N VAL A 43 1.23 2.95 -7.22
CA VAL A 43 1.43 2.27 -8.51
C VAL A 43 2.46 1.18 -8.29
N LEU A 44 2.06 -0.08 -8.53
CA LEU A 44 2.83 -1.29 -8.28
C LEU A 44 3.43 -1.84 -9.58
N THR A 45 4.71 -2.17 -9.55
CA THR A 45 5.45 -2.86 -10.60
C THR A 45 6.22 -4.02 -10.00
N TYR A 46 6.72 -4.94 -10.83
CA TYR A 46 7.57 -6.02 -10.36
C TYR A 46 8.64 -6.38 -11.37
N ASP A 47 9.69 -7.00 -10.86
CA ASP A 47 10.75 -7.63 -11.62
C ASP A 47 11.02 -9.02 -11.04
N VAL A 48 11.58 -9.92 -11.86
CA VAL A 48 12.08 -11.22 -11.39
C VAL A 48 13.60 -11.17 -11.36
N SER A 49 14.18 -11.37 -10.18
CA SER A 49 15.63 -11.34 -10.00
C SER A 49 16.30 -12.58 -10.58
N GLU A 50 17.61 -12.48 -10.86
CA GLU A 50 18.44 -13.63 -11.26
C GLU A 50 18.49 -14.76 -10.21
N ARG A 51 18.05 -14.48 -8.97
CA ARG A 51 17.97 -15.43 -7.87
C ARG A 51 16.62 -16.14 -7.77
N ASN A 52 15.76 -16.00 -8.78
CA ASN A 52 14.37 -16.49 -8.75
C ASN A 52 13.58 -15.89 -7.59
N GLU A 53 13.66 -14.58 -7.41
CA GLU A 53 12.84 -13.83 -6.45
C GLU A 53 11.93 -12.87 -7.20
N ILE A 54 10.68 -12.75 -6.77
CA ILE A 54 9.83 -11.63 -7.17
C ILE A 54 10.25 -10.40 -6.37
N GLN A 55 10.47 -9.29 -7.08
CA GLN A 55 10.78 -8.00 -6.49
C GLN A 55 9.63 -7.05 -6.80
N LEU A 56 8.87 -6.68 -5.78
CA LEU A 56 7.78 -5.71 -5.93
C LEU A 56 8.31 -4.31 -5.62
N HIS A 57 8.04 -3.38 -6.53
CA HIS A 57 8.38 -1.97 -6.40
C HIS A 57 7.12 -1.14 -6.50
N TRP A 58 7.01 -0.08 -5.72
CA TRP A 58 5.88 0.83 -5.87
C TRP A 58 6.30 2.28 -5.72
N LYS A 59 5.45 3.16 -6.26
CA LYS A 59 5.51 4.59 -6.06
C LYS A 59 4.20 5.07 -5.50
N THR A 60 4.23 6.06 -4.63
CA THR A 60 3.02 6.72 -4.13
C THR A 60 3.20 8.23 -4.20
N ASN A 61 2.10 8.92 -4.49
CA ASN A 61 2.04 10.38 -4.43
C ASN A 61 1.69 10.87 -3.02
N ALA A 62 1.33 9.97 -2.11
CA ALA A 62 1.12 10.32 -0.71
C ALA A 62 2.46 10.69 -0.06
N HIS A 63 2.46 11.78 0.72
CA HIS A 63 3.64 12.19 1.47
C HIS A 63 4.07 11.06 2.42
N SER A 64 5.33 10.62 2.35
CA SER A 64 5.84 9.49 3.15
C SER A 64 5.69 9.70 4.65
N GLU A 65 5.65 10.96 5.12
CA GLU A 65 5.42 11.34 6.52
C GLU A 65 3.98 11.06 7.01
N MET A 66 3.07 10.73 6.09
CA MET A 66 1.67 10.40 6.40
C MET A 66 1.41 8.89 6.40
N ILE A 67 2.40 8.09 6.02
CA ILE A 67 2.27 6.65 5.89
C ILE A 67 2.97 6.00 7.08
N ASN A 68 2.21 5.20 7.83
CA ASN A 68 2.74 4.36 8.89
C ASN A 68 3.38 3.09 8.31
N TYR A 69 2.69 2.45 7.36
CA TYR A 69 3.24 1.31 6.61
C TYR A 69 2.53 1.11 5.27
N PHE A 70 3.20 0.40 4.37
CA PHE A 70 2.60 -0.23 3.22
C PHE A 70 2.22 -1.66 3.57
N MET A 71 1.01 -2.06 3.21
CA MET A 71 0.47 -3.39 3.38
C MET A 71 0.61 -4.13 2.05
N VAL A 72 1.39 -5.20 2.02
CA VAL A 72 1.54 -6.07 0.86
C VAL A 72 0.50 -7.17 0.97
N GLU A 73 -0.31 -7.30 -0.07
CA GLU A 73 -1.37 -8.30 -0.14
C GLU A 73 -1.11 -9.28 -1.30
N ARG A 74 -1.41 -10.55 -1.09
CA ARG A 74 -1.28 -11.62 -2.10
C ARG A 74 -2.59 -12.37 -2.27
N SER A 75 -2.87 -12.77 -3.51
CA SER A 75 -3.99 -13.63 -3.85
C SER A 75 -3.55 -14.78 -4.76
N TRP A 76 -4.27 -15.89 -4.67
CA TRP A 76 -4.14 -17.02 -5.59
C TRP A 76 -5.16 -16.95 -6.73
N ASP A 77 -6.24 -16.19 -6.60
CA ASP A 77 -7.38 -16.20 -7.53
C ASP A 77 -7.77 -14.80 -8.06
N ASP A 78 -7.02 -13.77 -7.67
CA ASP A 78 -7.30 -12.35 -7.95
C ASP A 78 -8.63 -11.85 -7.34
N GLN A 79 -9.18 -12.59 -6.37
CA GLN A 79 -10.43 -12.25 -5.68
C GLN A 79 -10.19 -12.06 -4.18
N GLU A 80 -9.62 -13.09 -3.55
CA GLU A 80 -9.32 -13.08 -2.11
C GLU A 80 -7.85 -12.73 -1.89
N PHE A 81 -7.62 -11.57 -1.28
CA PHE A 81 -6.29 -11.06 -0.99
C PHE A 81 -6.02 -11.12 0.51
N GLU A 82 -4.90 -11.74 0.87
CA GLU A 82 -4.41 -11.85 2.24
C GLU A 82 -3.21 -10.92 2.44
N GLU A 83 -3.15 -10.28 3.61
CA GLU A 83 -1.96 -9.52 4.03
C GLU A 83 -0.79 -10.48 4.28
N ILE A 84 0.33 -10.25 3.62
CA ILE A 84 1.54 -11.07 3.76
C ILE A 84 2.73 -10.33 4.40
N GLU A 85 2.75 -9.00 4.35
CA GLU A 85 3.84 -8.20 4.93
C GLU A 85 3.42 -6.75 5.19
N ARG A 86 4.09 -6.12 6.18
CA ARG A 86 4.00 -4.67 6.45
C ARG A 86 5.35 -4.00 6.34
N ILE A 87 5.42 -2.91 5.57
CA ILE A 87 6.66 -2.22 5.26
C ILE A 87 6.55 -0.75 5.68
N SER A 88 7.22 -0.39 6.78
CA SER A 88 7.21 0.97 7.31
C SER A 88 8.24 1.89 6.64
N PRO A 89 7.90 3.15 6.31
CA PRO A 89 8.88 4.16 5.93
C PRO A 89 9.96 4.38 7.02
N PRO A 90 11.19 4.78 6.69
CA PRO A 90 11.70 5.16 5.36
C PRO A 90 12.24 3.95 4.57
N ALA A 91 11.85 2.71 4.92
CA ALA A 91 12.28 1.55 4.16
C ALA A 91 12.04 1.78 2.65
N LYS A 92 12.98 1.28 1.83
CA LYS A 92 12.83 1.34 0.37
C LYS A 92 11.46 0.73 0.03
N GLN A 93 10.74 1.38 -0.89
CA GLN A 93 9.45 0.91 -1.43
C GLN A 93 9.68 -0.35 -2.28
N LEU A 94 10.07 -1.42 -1.59
CA LEU A 94 10.59 -2.66 -2.13
C LEU A 94 10.20 -3.82 -1.22
N TYR A 95 9.69 -4.88 -1.82
CA TYR A 95 9.45 -6.17 -1.18
C TYR A 95 10.08 -7.26 -2.04
N PHE A 96 10.63 -8.30 -1.41
CA PHE A 96 11.17 -9.46 -2.09
C PHE A 96 10.54 -10.73 -1.54
N GLU A 97 10.23 -11.66 -2.44
CA GLU A 97 9.77 -12.98 -2.08
C GLU A 97 10.41 -14.02 -3.01
N ALA A 98 10.86 -15.15 -2.47
CA ALA A 98 11.36 -16.24 -3.29
C ALA A 98 10.22 -16.81 -4.15
N LEU A 99 10.47 -17.04 -5.43
CA LEU A 99 9.49 -17.68 -6.31
C LEU A 99 9.10 -19.04 -5.72
N MET A 100 7.80 -19.26 -5.58
CA MET A 100 7.30 -20.50 -4.99
C MET A 100 7.46 -21.67 -5.96
N ASN A 101 7.43 -22.88 -5.41
CA ASN A 101 7.28 -24.06 -6.25
C ASN A 101 5.87 -24.07 -6.84
N ALA A 102 5.75 -24.37 -8.14
CA ALA A 102 4.45 -24.44 -8.82
C ALA A 102 3.44 -25.36 -8.12
N ASP A 103 3.94 -26.43 -7.47
CA ASP A 103 3.11 -27.39 -6.73
C ASP A 103 2.47 -26.77 -5.47
N LYS A 104 2.92 -25.59 -5.05
CA LYS A 104 2.38 -24.80 -3.93
C LYS A 104 1.41 -23.71 -4.39
N ILE A 105 1.13 -23.58 -5.69
CA ILE A 105 0.32 -22.51 -6.25
C ILE A 105 -0.97 -23.12 -6.82
N PRO A 106 -2.09 -23.05 -6.10
CA PRO A 106 -3.31 -23.79 -6.43
C PRO A 106 -3.87 -23.47 -7.82
N SER A 107 -3.77 -22.21 -8.24
CA SER A 107 -4.33 -21.69 -9.50
C SER A 107 -3.30 -21.56 -10.63
N GLY A 108 -2.03 -21.85 -10.35
CA GLY A 108 -0.91 -21.60 -11.27
C GLY A 108 -0.51 -20.13 -11.44
N SER A 109 -1.20 -19.18 -10.79
CA SER A 109 -0.85 -17.76 -10.80
C SER A 109 -0.77 -17.19 -9.40
N VAL A 110 0.01 -16.12 -9.25
CA VAL A 110 0.14 -15.38 -7.99
C VAL A 110 -0.06 -13.92 -8.28
N TYR A 111 -0.95 -13.28 -7.52
CA TYR A 111 -1.34 -11.88 -7.68
C TYR A 111 -0.91 -11.09 -6.47
N TYR A 112 -0.47 -9.85 -6.68
CA TYR A 112 -0.05 -8.93 -5.63
C TYR A 112 -0.69 -7.57 -5.84
N ARG A 113 -1.02 -6.93 -4.73
CA ARG A 113 -1.40 -5.52 -4.67
C ARG A 113 -0.86 -4.89 -3.39
N ILE A 114 -0.82 -3.57 -3.36
CA ILE A 114 -0.32 -2.81 -2.22
C ILE A 114 -1.31 -1.73 -1.83
N GLN A 115 -1.37 -1.46 -0.53
CA GLN A 115 -2.15 -0.37 0.04
C GLN A 115 -1.30 0.39 1.06
N SER A 116 -1.43 1.71 1.11
CA SER A 116 -0.81 2.51 2.18
C SER A 116 -1.76 2.63 3.37
N VAL A 117 -1.20 2.64 4.58
CA VAL A 117 -1.94 2.80 5.83
C VAL A 117 -1.32 3.93 6.64
N ASP A 118 -2.14 4.88 7.11
CA ASP A 118 -1.67 5.97 7.99
C ASP A 118 -1.54 5.55 9.46
N PHE A 119 -1.13 6.51 10.30
CA PHE A 119 -0.96 6.33 11.74
C PHE A 119 -2.26 6.08 12.50
N TYR A 120 -3.42 6.31 11.88
CA TYR A 120 -4.74 6.05 12.46
C TYR A 120 -5.34 4.74 11.95
N GLY A 121 -4.62 4.00 11.09
CA GLY A 121 -5.07 2.72 10.54
C GLY A 121 -5.96 2.87 9.31
N LYS A 122 -6.10 4.07 8.75
CA LYS A 122 -6.89 4.29 7.55
C LYS A 122 -6.09 3.95 6.30
N LYS A 123 -6.79 3.27 5.39
CA LYS A 123 -6.23 2.66 4.20
C LYS A 123 -6.47 3.53 2.96
N SER A 124 -5.51 3.60 2.05
CA SER A 124 -5.67 4.22 0.72
C SER A 124 -6.54 3.35 -0.20
N GLN A 125 -6.78 3.79 -1.44
CA GLN A 125 -7.15 2.83 -2.50
C GLN A 125 -6.01 1.82 -2.70
N THR A 126 -6.37 0.61 -3.10
CA THR A 126 -5.42 -0.44 -3.50
C THR A 126 -4.73 -0.06 -4.82
N SER A 127 -3.48 -0.47 -4.99
CA SER A 127 -2.78 -0.33 -6.26
C SER A 127 -3.42 -1.11 -7.39
N ASN A 128 -2.89 -0.95 -8.60
CA ASN A 128 -3.03 -1.98 -9.62
C ASN A 128 -2.55 -3.34 -9.11
N THR A 129 -3.19 -4.40 -9.57
CA THR A 129 -2.70 -5.76 -9.36
C THR A 129 -1.54 -6.03 -10.31
N VAL A 130 -0.54 -6.77 -9.83
CA VAL A 130 0.49 -7.39 -10.67
C VAL A 130 0.51 -8.89 -10.45
N SER A 131 0.91 -9.65 -11.46
CA SER A 131 0.87 -11.11 -11.37
C SER A 131 1.97 -11.80 -12.16
N TYR A 132 2.35 -12.98 -11.72
CA TYR A 132 3.13 -13.93 -12.51
C TYR A 132 2.45 -15.30 -12.54
N THR A 133 2.68 -16.04 -13.62
CA THR A 133 2.06 -17.34 -13.87
C THR A 133 3.15 -18.38 -14.15
N TYR A 134 2.92 -19.61 -13.66
CA TYR A 134 3.76 -20.75 -13.99
C TYR A 134 3.21 -21.47 -15.21
N LEU A 135 4.01 -21.53 -16.27
CA LEU A 135 3.73 -22.46 -17.35
C LEU A 135 4.27 -23.85 -16.99
N LYS A 136 3.36 -24.80 -16.82
CA LYS A 136 3.72 -26.23 -16.72
C LYS A 136 3.97 -26.78 -18.13
N ASN A 137 5.20 -26.65 -18.62
CA ASN A 137 5.65 -27.41 -19.79
C ASN A 137 6.33 -28.69 -19.34
N ASN A 138 5.90 -29.82 -19.90
CA ASN A 138 6.22 -31.18 -19.43
C ASN A 138 7.71 -31.54 -19.31
N ASN A 139 8.67 -30.67 -19.66
CA ASN A 139 10.10 -30.88 -19.42
C ASN A 139 10.94 -29.62 -19.08
N LYS A 140 10.37 -28.41 -18.97
CA LYS A 140 11.04 -27.18 -18.47
C LYS A 140 10.00 -26.20 -17.92
N ARG A 141 10.21 -25.71 -16.70
CA ARG A 141 9.37 -24.68 -16.04
C ARG A 141 9.89 -23.29 -16.41
N THR A 142 9.00 -22.40 -16.87
CA THR A 142 9.32 -21.00 -17.20
C THR A 142 8.31 -20.10 -16.49
N THR A 143 8.81 -19.14 -15.72
CA THR A 143 8.01 -18.06 -15.14
C THR A 143 7.71 -17.04 -16.24
N ILE A 144 6.43 -16.77 -16.50
CA ILE A 144 6.03 -15.66 -17.36
C ILE A 144 5.35 -14.63 -16.49
N GLY A 145 5.93 -13.43 -16.46
CA GLY A 145 5.29 -12.27 -15.87
C GLY A 145 4.38 -11.60 -16.89
N ASN A 146 3.08 -11.52 -16.59
CA ASN A 146 2.15 -10.66 -17.33
C ASN A 146 1.94 -9.36 -16.54
N LEU A 147 2.14 -8.21 -17.19
CA LEU A 147 1.62 -6.92 -16.71
C LEU A 147 0.14 -6.88 -17.07
N ILE A 148 -0.74 -7.17 -16.12
CA ILE A 148 -2.16 -6.86 -16.26
C ILE A 148 -2.40 -5.57 -15.48
N SER A 149 -2.20 -4.42 -16.13
CA SER A 149 -2.70 -3.16 -15.59
C SER A 149 -4.24 -3.22 -15.61
N PRO A 150 -4.95 -2.86 -14.52
CA PRO A 150 -6.39 -2.72 -14.60
C PRO A 150 -6.71 -1.58 -15.57
N ALA A 151 -7.68 -1.83 -16.45
CA ALA A 151 -8.26 -0.78 -17.27
C ALA A 151 -8.81 0.30 -16.33
N SER A 152 -8.33 1.54 -16.52
CA SER A 152 -8.92 2.72 -15.91
C SER A 152 -10.41 2.74 -16.26
N SER A 153 -11.27 2.60 -15.26
CA SER A 153 -12.73 2.80 -15.38
C SER A 153 -13.08 4.22 -14.96
#